data_AF-A0A2D4TBS6-F1
#
_entry.id   AF-A0A2D4TBS6-F1
#
_cell.length_a   1.000
_cell.length_b   1.000
_cell.length_c   1.000
_cell.angle_alpha   90.00
_cell.angle_beta   90.00
_cell.angle_gamma   90.00
#
_symmetry.space_group_name_H-M   'P 1'
#
loop_
_entity.id
_entity.type
_entity.pdbx_description
1 polymer ?
#
loop_
_entity_poly.entity_id
_entity_poly.type
_entity_poly.pdbx_seq_one_letter_code
_entity_poly.pdbx_strand_id
1 'polypeptide(L)'
;MSQQLPPGKIRSFESVDDFFASTDVLVCGYGGAGASAALEAASLGARVLVVERASAGGGSTAMSSCEMYLGGSGGTALQKALGLEDSTENMIAYLTEALGEYGDAEKIRIYAEGAAAHFDWAESLGVSYKRAAFLERTVVPLTDESLLYTGNEKAHPFNKVATPIPRGHVPSKEGDEGGKIFMDALMQHVVDAGVDILNDTRVTALLTDKKGRVRGAIVRHENRDVAIRAERAVILTTGGFVMNEAMTRRYMPEVHSYAVPYGNTYDMGDGIVLGMAAGGITINMEQAFLSFPLYPPAKLTYGILLNELGQRYINEDTYLARLAWYSCQQPRKRFYLLVQNEDFEPSDYLERPRLVATGDTIAELAAEAPFPEGALEQTVNYFNAHAATGKDPLLHKTTEWLKPLTEGPFALVEYSAEEMRAVIMPGTVGPLMFTLGGLQTRPSGEVLNIDGEAIPGLYAAGRASAGLPRTAQGYASGMSVGDATFFGRLAGRSAAQARCD
;
A
#
# COMPACT_ATOMS: atom_id res chain seq x y z
N MET A 1 -14.52 13.82 23.71
CA MET A 1 -13.82 15.11 23.50
C MET A 1 -13.45 15.20 22.02
N SER A 2 -13.89 16.24 21.31
CA SER A 2 -13.47 16.48 19.92
C SER A 2 -11.96 16.70 19.91
N GLN A 3 -11.16 15.67 19.57
CA GLN A 3 -9.74 15.85 19.33
C GLN A 3 -9.61 16.71 18.07
N GLN A 4 -9.30 17.99 18.24
CA GLN A 4 -8.94 18.87 17.12
C GLN A 4 -7.72 18.29 16.40
N LEU A 5 -7.71 18.37 15.08
CA LEU A 5 -6.52 18.03 14.29
C LEU A 5 -5.31 18.80 14.86
N PRO A 6 -4.15 18.16 15.06
CA PRO A 6 -2.97 18.87 15.50
C PRO A 6 -2.68 20.00 14.49
N PRO A 7 -2.54 21.26 14.93
CA PRO A 7 -2.29 22.34 13.99
C PRO A 7 -0.87 22.20 13.44
N GLY A 8 -0.75 22.14 12.11
CA GLY A 8 0.54 22.31 11.46
C GLY A 8 1.08 23.71 11.76
N LYS A 9 2.38 23.80 12.05
CA LYS A 9 3.01 25.05 12.49
C LYS A 9 3.97 25.54 11.43
N ILE A 10 3.75 26.78 10.98
CA ILE A 10 4.72 27.57 10.24
C ILE A 10 5.36 28.59 11.19
N ARG A 11 6.65 28.85 10.99
CA ARG A 11 7.42 29.90 11.67
C ARG A 11 8.22 30.69 10.63
N SER A 12 8.43 31.97 10.88
CA SER A 12 9.28 32.81 10.04
C SER A 12 10.71 32.29 10.13
N PHE A 13 11.37 32.09 9.00
CA PHE A 13 12.78 31.75 8.96
C PHE A 13 13.64 32.84 9.61
N GLU A 14 13.26 34.10 9.40
CA GLU A 14 13.95 35.29 9.92
C GLU A 14 13.78 35.50 11.43
N SER A 15 12.86 34.77 12.09
CA SER A 15 12.72 34.82 13.55
C SER A 15 13.61 33.83 14.29
N VAL A 16 14.48 33.10 13.58
CA VAL A 16 15.42 32.14 14.16
C VAL A 16 16.79 32.80 14.26
N ASP A 17 17.24 33.05 15.49
CA ASP A 17 18.54 33.67 15.75
C ASP A 17 19.70 32.66 15.59
N ASP A 18 19.50 31.43 16.07
CA ASP A 18 20.51 30.37 16.06
C ASP A 18 19.98 29.07 15.46
N PHE A 19 20.77 28.45 14.59
CA PHE A 19 20.49 27.14 14.02
C PHE A 19 21.36 26.07 14.69
N PHE A 20 20.72 25.00 15.15
CA PHE A 20 21.40 23.83 15.71
C PHE A 20 22.23 23.10 14.65
N ALA A 21 21.70 23.01 13.43
CA ALA A 21 22.39 22.42 12.29
C ALA A 21 21.98 23.12 10.97
N SER A 22 22.84 22.99 9.96
CA SER A 22 22.59 23.43 8.59
C SER A 22 22.94 22.30 7.63
N THR A 23 22.06 22.05 6.67
CA THR A 23 22.21 21.02 5.65
C THR A 23 21.72 21.54 4.30
N ASP A 24 22.06 20.87 3.19
CA ASP A 24 21.50 21.24 1.90
C ASP A 24 20.08 20.68 1.77
N VAL A 25 19.89 19.41 2.14
CA VAL A 25 18.60 18.71 2.10
C VAL A 25 18.29 18.14 3.48
N LEU A 26 17.15 18.56 4.05
CA LEU A 26 16.60 18.00 5.29
C LEU A 26 15.53 16.97 4.94
N VAL A 27 15.71 15.72 5.36
CA VAL A 27 14.73 14.64 5.19
C VAL A 27 14.04 14.37 6.51
N CYS A 28 12.71 14.43 6.54
CA CYS A 28 11.91 14.19 7.73
C CYS A 28 11.22 12.81 7.66
N GLY A 29 11.69 11.87 8.46
CA GLY A 29 11.25 10.47 8.52
C GLY A 29 12.21 9.54 7.78
N TYR A 30 12.66 8.47 8.43
CA TYR A 30 13.70 7.56 7.97
C TYR A 30 13.15 6.15 7.65
N GLY A 31 11.99 6.11 7.00
CA GLY A 31 11.46 4.90 6.33
C GLY A 31 12.00 4.74 4.90
N GLY A 32 11.45 3.82 4.12
CA GLY A 32 11.91 3.53 2.75
C GLY A 32 12.01 4.76 1.85
N ALA A 33 11.00 5.64 1.85
CA ALA A 33 11.04 6.88 1.06
C ALA A 33 12.15 7.84 1.51
N GLY A 34 12.31 8.02 2.82
CA GLY A 34 13.29 8.94 3.39
C GLY A 34 14.73 8.46 3.18
N ALA A 35 14.98 7.18 3.43
CA ALA A 35 16.28 6.57 3.21
C ALA A 35 16.68 6.59 1.72
N SER A 36 15.72 6.29 0.82
CA SER A 36 15.91 6.44 -0.62
C SER A 36 16.20 7.88 -1.06
N ALA A 37 15.48 8.86 -0.52
CA ALA A 37 15.68 10.27 -0.81
C ALA A 37 17.05 10.75 -0.31
N ALA A 38 17.43 10.37 0.90
CA ALA A 38 18.69 10.73 1.51
C ALA A 38 19.89 10.18 0.72
N LEU A 39 19.84 8.89 0.34
CA LEU A 39 20.90 8.26 -0.43
C LEU A 39 21.08 8.91 -1.81
N GLU A 40 19.99 9.21 -2.52
CA GLU A 40 20.06 9.84 -3.84
C GLU A 40 20.46 11.32 -3.78
N ALA A 41 20.08 12.04 -2.73
CA ALA A 41 20.57 13.41 -2.54
C ALA A 41 22.07 13.43 -2.24
N ALA A 42 22.55 12.53 -1.37
CA ALA A 42 23.96 12.41 -1.00
C ALA A 42 24.83 11.94 -2.17
N SER A 43 24.33 11.02 -3.01
CA SER A 43 25.06 10.56 -4.21
C SER A 43 25.28 11.67 -5.25
N LEU A 44 24.45 12.72 -5.22
CA LEU A 44 24.60 13.94 -6.01
C LEU A 44 25.43 15.04 -5.30
N GLY A 45 26.04 14.71 -4.16
CA GLY A 45 26.93 15.60 -3.42
C GLY A 45 26.24 16.65 -2.55
N ALA A 46 24.94 16.52 -2.29
CA ALA A 46 24.27 17.35 -1.29
C ALA A 46 24.68 16.91 0.12
N ARG A 47 24.87 17.87 1.04
CA ARG A 47 24.87 17.55 2.47
C ARG A 47 23.45 17.21 2.90
N VAL A 48 23.26 16.08 3.54
CA VAL A 48 21.94 15.56 3.91
C VAL A 48 21.87 15.34 5.41
N LEU A 49 20.79 15.81 6.03
CA LEU A 49 20.43 15.50 7.41
C LEU A 49 19.08 14.80 7.42
N VAL A 50 19.01 13.63 8.04
CA VAL A 50 17.77 12.89 8.28
C VAL A 50 17.36 13.09 9.73
N VAL A 51 16.08 13.38 9.96
CA VAL A 51 15.48 13.38 11.30
C VAL A 51 14.41 12.29 11.40
N GLU A 52 14.54 11.42 12.39
CA GLU A 52 13.63 10.30 12.66
C GLU A 52 13.05 10.43 14.07
N ARG A 53 11.72 10.29 14.17
CA ARG A 53 11.01 10.40 15.44
C ARG A 53 11.29 9.21 16.36
N ALA A 54 11.45 8.02 15.80
CA ALA A 54 11.79 6.80 16.51
C ALA A 54 13.27 6.77 16.90
N SER A 55 13.64 5.82 17.76
CA SER A 55 15.04 5.61 18.17
C SER A 55 15.90 4.93 17.09
N ALA A 56 15.28 4.50 15.98
CA ALA A 56 15.96 3.96 14.81
C ALA A 56 15.10 4.15 13.54
N GLY A 57 15.74 4.13 12.37
CA GLY A 57 15.07 4.12 11.07
C GLY A 57 14.36 2.79 10.75
N GLY A 58 13.75 2.71 9.57
CA GLY A 58 13.01 1.54 9.09
C GLY A 58 11.56 1.85 8.76
N GLY A 59 10.84 2.41 9.74
CA GLY A 59 9.41 2.73 9.62
C GLY A 59 8.55 1.51 9.23
N SER A 60 7.41 1.77 8.59
CA SER A 60 6.51 0.70 8.10
C SER A 60 7.15 -0.18 7.02
N THR A 61 8.18 0.29 6.31
CA THR A 61 8.92 -0.51 5.31
C THR A 61 9.63 -1.69 5.97
N ALA A 62 10.30 -1.47 7.12
CA ALA A 62 11.01 -2.54 7.83
C ALA A 62 10.07 -3.61 8.43
N MET A 63 8.81 -3.25 8.69
CA MET A 63 7.78 -4.16 9.21
C MET A 63 7.06 -4.97 8.13
N SER A 64 7.30 -4.65 6.85
CA SER A 64 6.62 -5.29 5.72
C SER A 64 7.39 -6.48 5.17
N SER A 65 6.79 -7.23 4.26
CA SER A 65 7.48 -8.24 3.45
C SER A 65 8.44 -7.64 2.42
N CYS A 66 8.41 -6.32 2.20
CA CYS A 66 9.13 -5.61 1.12
C CYS A 66 8.85 -6.15 -0.27
N GLU A 67 7.63 -6.63 -0.52
CA GLU A 67 7.17 -6.74 -1.88
C GLU A 67 7.25 -5.36 -2.54
N MET A 68 7.78 -5.29 -3.75
CA MET A 68 7.82 -4.11 -4.59
C MET A 68 7.12 -4.42 -5.91
N TYR A 69 6.16 -3.58 -6.30
CA TYR A 69 5.39 -3.77 -7.52
C TYR A 69 6.17 -3.30 -8.75
N LEU A 70 7.07 -4.14 -9.27
CA LEU A 70 8.02 -3.77 -10.33
C LEU A 70 7.74 -4.53 -11.64
N GLY A 71 8.01 -3.86 -12.75
CA GLY A 71 7.76 -4.36 -14.10
C GLY A 71 8.01 -3.25 -15.12
N GLY A 72 7.29 -3.31 -16.23
CA GLY A 72 7.42 -2.32 -17.30
C GLY A 72 8.79 -2.37 -17.99
N SER A 73 9.06 -1.43 -18.89
CA SER A 73 10.41 -1.22 -19.49
C SER A 73 11.10 -2.47 -20.06
N GLY A 74 10.31 -3.36 -20.69
CA GLY A 74 10.81 -4.61 -21.27
C GLY A 74 11.01 -5.76 -20.26
N GLY A 75 10.59 -5.57 -19.01
CA GLY A 75 10.74 -6.50 -17.89
C GLY A 75 11.96 -6.20 -17.01
N THR A 76 11.82 -6.46 -15.71
CA THR A 76 12.94 -6.41 -14.75
C THR A 76 13.99 -7.47 -15.08
N ALA A 77 15.21 -7.34 -14.54
CA ALA A 77 16.22 -8.39 -14.70
C ALA A 77 15.75 -9.76 -14.14
N LEU A 78 14.92 -9.77 -13.09
CA LEU A 78 14.31 -11.00 -12.56
C LEU A 78 13.28 -11.60 -13.52
N GLN A 79 12.36 -10.80 -14.06
CA GLN A 79 11.38 -11.26 -15.06
C GLN A 79 12.08 -11.84 -16.30
N LYS A 80 13.09 -11.13 -16.82
CA LYS A 80 13.89 -11.57 -17.97
C LYS A 80 14.63 -12.89 -17.71
N ALA A 81 15.24 -13.04 -16.52
CA ALA A 81 15.91 -14.29 -16.14
C ALA A 81 14.97 -15.50 -16.10
N LEU A 82 13.67 -15.25 -15.91
CA LEU A 82 12.61 -16.26 -15.89
C LEU A 82 11.89 -16.42 -17.24
N GLY A 83 12.32 -15.70 -18.28
CA GLY A 83 11.67 -15.72 -19.59
C GLY A 83 10.28 -15.06 -19.60
N LEU A 84 10.01 -14.17 -18.65
CA LEU A 84 8.76 -13.40 -18.56
C LEU A 84 8.95 -12.03 -19.23
N GLU A 85 8.17 -11.78 -20.28
CA GLU A 85 8.18 -10.50 -20.99
C GLU A 85 7.13 -9.54 -20.42
N ASP A 86 7.54 -8.35 -20.00
CA ASP A 86 6.64 -7.24 -19.63
C ASP A 86 6.97 -6.01 -20.48
N SER A 87 6.06 -5.04 -20.55
CA SER A 87 6.30 -3.80 -21.29
C SER A 87 5.75 -2.59 -20.54
N THR A 88 6.30 -1.41 -20.84
CA THR A 88 5.80 -0.14 -20.27
C THR A 88 4.31 0.01 -20.49
N GLU A 89 3.84 -0.24 -21.72
CA GLU A 89 2.43 -0.09 -22.05
C GLU A 89 1.55 -1.16 -21.39
N ASN A 90 2.06 -2.38 -21.20
CA ASN A 90 1.34 -3.42 -20.45
C ASN A 90 1.16 -3.02 -18.98
N MET A 91 2.19 -2.46 -18.35
CA MET A 91 2.11 -1.98 -16.97
C MET A 91 1.21 -0.74 -16.86
N ILE A 92 1.29 0.22 -17.80
CA ILE A 92 0.42 1.39 -17.84
C ILE A 92 -1.04 0.96 -18.01
N ALA A 93 -1.34 0.04 -18.92
CA ALA A 93 -2.71 -0.46 -19.14
C ALA A 93 -3.29 -1.09 -17.86
N TYR A 94 -2.50 -1.93 -17.18
CA TYR A 94 -2.90 -2.52 -15.90
C TYR A 94 -3.13 -1.45 -14.83
N LEU A 95 -2.18 -0.53 -14.61
CA LEU A 95 -2.25 0.48 -13.56
C LEU A 95 -3.38 1.48 -13.80
N THR A 96 -3.65 1.83 -15.06
CA THR A 96 -4.75 2.72 -15.43
C THR A 96 -6.10 2.09 -15.11
N GLU A 97 -6.30 0.81 -15.45
CA GLU A 97 -7.53 0.08 -15.11
C GLU A 97 -7.65 -0.16 -13.60
N ALA A 98 -6.54 -0.48 -12.92
CA ALA A 98 -6.50 -0.69 -11.48
C ALA A 98 -6.91 0.56 -10.70
N LEU A 99 -6.30 1.71 -11.03
CA LEU A 99 -6.47 2.92 -10.25
C LEU A 99 -7.65 3.78 -10.72
N GLY A 100 -8.16 3.53 -11.93
CA GLY A 100 -9.34 4.20 -12.48
C GLY A 100 -9.22 5.72 -12.44
N GLU A 101 -10.30 6.39 -12.05
CA GLU A 101 -10.36 7.85 -11.94
C GLU A 101 -9.40 8.43 -10.89
N TYR A 102 -8.93 7.62 -9.94
CA TYR A 102 -8.00 8.06 -8.91
C TYR A 102 -6.53 8.00 -9.36
N GLY A 103 -6.24 7.33 -10.48
CA GLY A 103 -4.90 7.17 -11.01
C GLY A 103 -4.29 8.48 -11.49
N ASP A 104 -3.01 8.69 -11.17
CA ASP A 104 -2.22 9.80 -11.68
C ASP A 104 -1.45 9.34 -12.93
N ALA A 105 -1.91 9.74 -14.11
CA ALA A 105 -1.37 9.27 -15.39
C ALA A 105 0.12 9.59 -15.57
N GLU A 106 0.60 10.72 -15.03
CA GLU A 106 2.01 11.11 -15.12
C GLU A 106 2.86 10.20 -14.21
N LYS A 107 2.44 10.00 -12.95
CA LYS A 107 3.12 9.08 -12.03
C LYS A 107 3.11 7.64 -12.54
N ILE A 108 1.99 7.17 -13.09
CA ILE A 108 1.87 5.82 -13.68
C ILE A 108 2.89 5.64 -14.81
N ARG A 109 2.96 6.60 -15.73
CA ARG A 109 3.90 6.54 -16.85
C ARG A 109 5.35 6.51 -16.37
N ILE A 110 5.75 7.48 -15.53
CA ILE A 110 7.12 7.57 -15.03
C ILE A 110 7.49 6.32 -14.23
N TYR A 111 6.56 5.78 -13.45
CA TYR A 111 6.79 4.55 -12.71
C TYR A 111 7.00 3.35 -13.65
N ALA A 112 6.13 3.15 -14.65
CA ALA A 112 6.26 2.06 -15.63
C ALA A 112 7.53 2.14 -16.49
N GLU A 113 7.99 3.34 -16.80
CA GLU A 113 9.26 3.61 -17.52
C GLU A 113 10.50 3.44 -16.62
N GLY A 114 10.35 3.52 -15.30
CA GLY A 114 11.47 3.49 -14.35
C GLY A 114 11.56 2.24 -13.47
N ALA A 115 10.50 1.45 -13.32
CA ALA A 115 10.42 0.38 -12.33
C ALA A 115 11.47 -0.72 -12.54
N ALA A 116 11.80 -1.06 -13.79
CA ALA A 116 12.87 -2.02 -14.10
C ALA A 116 14.24 -1.53 -13.62
N ALA A 117 14.60 -0.27 -13.88
CA ALA A 117 15.84 0.32 -13.38
C ALA A 117 15.81 0.50 -11.85
N HIS A 118 14.63 0.58 -11.25
CA HIS A 118 14.48 0.61 -9.80
C HIS A 118 14.74 -0.75 -9.15
N PHE A 119 14.36 -1.85 -9.82
CA PHE A 119 14.75 -3.19 -9.42
C PHE A 119 16.28 -3.34 -9.40
N ASP A 120 16.96 -2.91 -10.47
CA ASP A 120 18.43 -2.97 -10.55
C ASP A 120 19.09 -2.14 -9.43
N TRP A 121 18.50 -0.99 -9.10
CA TRP A 121 18.94 -0.19 -7.95
C TRP A 121 18.75 -0.93 -6.62
N ALA A 122 17.61 -1.60 -6.40
CA ALA A 122 17.37 -2.37 -5.18
C ALA A 122 18.37 -3.53 -5.03
N GLU A 123 18.67 -4.25 -6.12
CA GLU A 123 19.71 -5.28 -6.13
C GLU A 123 21.11 -4.69 -5.86
N SER A 124 21.40 -3.50 -6.37
CA SER A 124 22.71 -2.84 -6.18
C SER A 124 23.02 -2.49 -4.72
N LEU A 125 22.00 -2.47 -3.85
CA LEU A 125 22.16 -2.31 -2.40
C LEU A 125 22.65 -3.59 -1.70
N GLY A 126 22.85 -4.69 -2.45
CA GLY A 126 23.22 -6.00 -1.91
C GLY A 126 22.02 -6.84 -1.45
N VAL A 127 20.79 -6.44 -1.77
CA VAL A 127 19.58 -7.22 -1.47
C VAL A 127 19.46 -8.37 -2.49
N SER A 128 19.35 -9.59 -1.99
CA SER A 128 19.27 -10.79 -2.82
C SER A 128 17.85 -11.03 -3.33
N TYR A 129 17.71 -11.34 -4.62
CA TYR A 129 16.47 -11.81 -5.24
C TYR A 129 16.73 -13.12 -5.97
N LYS A 130 16.07 -14.20 -5.54
CA LYS A 130 16.20 -15.51 -6.17
C LYS A 130 15.57 -15.46 -7.54
N ARG A 131 16.25 -16.03 -8.54
CA ARG A 131 15.69 -16.14 -9.90
C ARG A 131 14.70 -17.30 -9.97
N ALA A 132 13.59 -17.15 -9.25
CA ALA A 132 12.49 -18.10 -9.17
C ALA A 132 11.18 -17.36 -8.87
N ALA A 133 10.07 -17.89 -9.36
CA ALA A 133 8.74 -17.35 -9.13
C ALA A 133 7.86 -18.34 -8.36
N PHE A 134 7.12 -17.82 -7.38
CA PHE A 134 6.04 -18.53 -6.70
C PHE A 134 4.73 -18.23 -7.44
N LEU A 135 4.22 -19.20 -8.19
CA LEU A 135 3.05 -19.01 -9.06
C LEU A 135 1.73 -19.49 -8.45
N GLU A 136 1.78 -20.17 -7.31
CA GLU A 136 0.59 -20.50 -6.53
C GLU A 136 0.01 -19.24 -5.88
N ARG A 137 -1.29 -19.27 -5.56
CA ARG A 137 -2.01 -18.12 -5.01
C ARG A 137 -1.73 -17.98 -3.52
N THR A 138 -0.96 -16.96 -3.16
CA THR A 138 -0.63 -16.56 -1.78
C THR A 138 -0.69 -15.04 -1.63
N VAL A 139 -0.56 -14.54 -0.40
CA VAL A 139 -0.38 -13.11 -0.11
C VAL A 139 1.10 -12.72 -0.19
N VAL A 140 1.96 -13.52 0.46
CA VAL A 140 3.43 -13.40 0.48
C VAL A 140 3.99 -14.83 0.38
N PRO A 141 5.11 -15.08 -0.33
CA PRO A 141 5.73 -16.40 -0.31
C PRO A 141 6.49 -16.57 1.02
N LEU A 142 6.25 -17.69 1.73
CA LEU A 142 7.02 -18.05 2.93
C LEU A 142 8.28 -18.85 2.61
N THR A 143 8.42 -19.24 1.35
CA THR A 143 9.60 -19.82 0.72
C THR A 143 10.51 -18.73 0.15
N ASP A 144 11.61 -19.09 -0.51
CA ASP A 144 12.68 -18.17 -0.90
C ASP A 144 12.58 -17.61 -2.33
N GLU A 145 11.50 -17.89 -3.08
CA GLU A 145 11.23 -17.28 -4.39
C GLU A 145 10.98 -15.77 -4.29
N SER A 146 11.34 -15.04 -5.35
CA SER A 146 11.35 -13.56 -5.32
C SER A 146 10.37 -12.91 -6.28
N LEU A 147 9.53 -13.68 -6.97
CA LEU A 147 8.55 -13.15 -7.91
C LEU A 147 7.19 -13.83 -7.74
N LEU A 148 6.11 -13.05 -7.58
CA LEU A 148 4.75 -13.58 -7.51
C LEU A 148 3.70 -12.60 -8.07
N TYR A 149 2.49 -13.10 -8.25
CA TYR A 149 1.31 -12.27 -8.54
C TYR A 149 0.80 -11.65 -7.24
N THR A 150 0.76 -10.33 -7.19
CA THR A 150 0.44 -9.57 -5.97
C THR A 150 -0.74 -8.62 -6.15
N GLY A 151 -1.34 -8.60 -7.33
CA GLY A 151 -2.47 -7.75 -7.66
C GLY A 151 -3.56 -8.53 -8.36
N ASN A 152 -4.31 -7.80 -9.18
CA ASN A 152 -5.45 -8.33 -9.90
C ASN A 152 -5.08 -8.77 -11.33
N GLU A 153 -3.80 -8.93 -11.67
CA GLU A 153 -3.32 -9.08 -13.05
C GLU A 153 -3.97 -10.25 -13.78
N LYS A 154 -4.22 -11.37 -13.08
CA LYS A 154 -4.86 -12.56 -13.64
C LYS A 154 -6.39 -12.43 -13.71
N ALA A 155 -6.99 -11.51 -12.98
CA ALA A 155 -8.43 -11.39 -12.80
C ALA A 155 -9.07 -10.43 -13.80
N HIS A 156 -10.36 -10.63 -14.07
CA HIS A 156 -11.16 -9.66 -14.82
C HIS A 156 -11.43 -8.38 -13.98
N PRO A 157 -11.43 -7.17 -14.57
CA PRO A 157 -11.24 -6.85 -16.00
C PRO A 157 -9.77 -6.70 -16.44
N PHE A 158 -8.82 -6.74 -15.50
CA PHE A 158 -7.41 -6.42 -15.73
C PHE A 158 -6.73 -7.30 -16.77
N ASN A 159 -7.05 -8.60 -16.76
CA ASN A 159 -6.54 -9.57 -17.73
C ASN A 159 -7.05 -9.34 -19.18
N LYS A 160 -7.97 -8.41 -19.40
CA LYS A 160 -8.46 -8.01 -20.74
C LYS A 160 -7.73 -6.80 -21.31
N VAL A 161 -7.22 -5.92 -20.43
CA VAL A 161 -6.52 -4.70 -20.84
C VAL A 161 -5.00 -4.86 -20.81
N ALA A 162 -4.50 -5.79 -20.00
CA ALA A 162 -3.09 -6.10 -19.86
C ALA A 162 -2.87 -7.62 -19.85
N THR A 163 -1.77 -8.06 -20.46
CA THR A 163 -1.30 -9.44 -20.34
C THR A 163 -0.87 -9.69 -18.90
N PRO A 164 -1.42 -10.72 -18.22
CA PRO A 164 -1.04 -11.05 -16.85
C PRO A 164 0.45 -11.39 -16.75
N ILE A 165 1.18 -10.65 -15.91
CA ILE A 165 2.59 -10.87 -15.60
C ILE A 165 2.77 -10.63 -14.10
N PRO A 166 3.51 -11.48 -13.37
CA PRO A 166 3.77 -11.26 -11.95
C PRO A 166 4.71 -10.05 -11.78
N ARG A 167 4.33 -9.13 -10.88
CA ARG A 167 5.07 -7.89 -10.60
C ARG A 167 5.48 -7.73 -9.15
N GLY A 168 5.08 -8.62 -8.25
CA GLY A 168 5.54 -8.60 -6.87
C GLY A 168 6.96 -9.11 -6.75
N HIS A 169 7.92 -8.22 -6.55
CA HIS A 169 9.32 -8.57 -6.31
C HIS A 169 9.59 -8.53 -4.82
N VAL A 170 10.02 -9.64 -4.23
CA VAL A 170 10.27 -9.78 -2.79
C VAL A 170 11.70 -10.23 -2.52
N PRO A 171 12.43 -9.64 -1.55
CA PRO A 171 13.74 -10.12 -1.16
C PRO A 171 13.73 -11.62 -0.81
N SER A 172 14.75 -12.35 -1.26
CA SER A 172 14.82 -13.81 -1.09
C SER A 172 15.20 -14.20 0.33
N LYS A 173 14.27 -14.84 1.04
CA LYS A 173 14.46 -15.40 2.37
C LYS A 173 13.31 -16.35 2.72
N GLU A 174 13.57 -17.44 3.43
CA GLU A 174 12.50 -18.21 4.07
C GLU A 174 11.88 -17.41 5.24
N GLY A 175 10.56 -17.30 5.25
CA GLY A 175 9.80 -16.47 6.19
C GLY A 175 9.62 -15.02 5.73
N ASP A 176 8.90 -14.23 6.54
CA ASP A 176 8.48 -12.87 6.20
C ASP A 176 9.39 -11.80 6.84
N GLU A 177 10.60 -11.64 6.31
CA GLU A 177 11.61 -10.70 6.82
C GLU A 177 12.13 -9.71 5.76
N GLY A 178 11.53 -9.66 4.57
CA GLY A 178 12.04 -8.90 3.44
C GLY A 178 12.17 -7.39 3.72
N GLY A 179 11.25 -6.80 4.49
CA GLY A 179 11.29 -5.39 4.94
C GLY A 179 12.55 -5.07 5.70
N LYS A 180 12.88 -5.91 6.67
CA LYS A 180 14.06 -5.75 7.50
C LYS A 180 15.33 -5.89 6.66
N ILE A 181 15.42 -6.93 5.83
CA ILE A 181 16.58 -7.17 4.96
C ILE A 181 16.84 -5.96 4.05
N PHE A 182 15.80 -5.47 3.38
CA PHE A 182 15.91 -4.33 2.48
C PHE A 182 16.29 -3.05 3.21
N MET A 183 15.63 -2.74 4.33
CA MET A 183 15.91 -1.52 5.08
C MET A 183 17.30 -1.54 5.72
N ASP A 184 17.76 -2.68 6.25
CA ASP A 184 19.10 -2.81 6.82
C ASP A 184 20.16 -2.50 5.75
N ALA A 185 20.01 -3.05 4.53
CA ALA A 185 20.91 -2.77 3.41
C ALA A 185 20.86 -1.30 2.98
N LEU A 186 19.66 -0.75 2.77
CA LEU A 186 19.48 0.65 2.36
C LEU A 186 20.05 1.63 3.40
N MET A 187 19.79 1.41 4.69
CA MET A 187 20.30 2.26 5.76
C MET A 187 21.82 2.18 5.88
N GLN A 188 22.42 1.01 5.65
CA GLN A 188 23.89 0.89 5.61
C GLN A 188 24.47 1.75 4.49
N HIS A 189 23.89 1.72 3.28
CA HIS A 189 24.32 2.59 2.18
C HIS A 189 24.14 4.09 2.48
N VAL A 190 23.09 4.47 3.22
CA VAL A 190 22.90 5.85 3.68
C VAL A 190 24.03 6.28 4.63
N VAL A 191 24.40 5.41 5.58
CA VAL A 191 25.52 5.66 6.50
C VAL A 191 26.85 5.74 5.73
N ASP A 192 27.10 4.82 4.81
CA ASP A 192 28.34 4.78 4.02
C ASP A 192 28.46 6.00 3.09
N ALA A 193 27.34 6.59 2.68
CA ALA A 193 27.29 7.84 1.92
C ALA A 193 27.57 9.10 2.78
N GLY A 194 27.77 8.95 4.10
CA GLY A 194 28.10 10.05 5.01
C GLY A 194 26.90 10.95 5.35
N VAL A 195 25.67 10.42 5.30
CA VAL A 195 24.47 11.15 5.69
C VAL A 195 24.40 11.28 7.22
N ASP A 196 24.15 12.49 7.71
CA ASP A 196 23.92 12.74 9.14
C ASP A 196 22.50 12.30 9.53
N ILE A 197 22.36 11.59 10.65
CA ILE A 197 21.09 11.02 11.10
C ILE A 197 20.85 11.39 12.57
N LEU A 198 19.69 11.98 12.85
CA LEU A 198 19.22 12.26 14.21
C LEU A 198 17.95 11.46 14.49
N ASN A 199 18.10 10.41 15.30
CA ASN A 199 16.96 9.66 15.86
C ASN A 199 16.35 10.40 17.06
N ASP A 200 15.22 9.91 17.58
CA ASP A 200 14.47 10.52 18.68
C ASP A 200 14.18 12.03 18.45
N THR A 201 13.99 12.38 17.18
CA THR A 201 13.91 13.76 16.67
C THR A 201 12.65 13.94 15.83
N ARG A 202 11.64 14.60 16.40
CA ARG A 202 10.35 14.82 15.74
C ARG A 202 10.31 16.20 15.08
N VAL A 203 10.00 16.27 13.79
CA VAL A 203 9.67 17.55 13.13
C VAL A 203 8.35 18.11 13.66
N THR A 204 8.32 19.40 14.03
CA THR A 204 7.15 20.04 14.67
C THR A 204 6.67 21.32 14.00
N ALA A 205 7.52 21.97 13.20
CA ALA A 205 7.14 23.14 12.39
C ALA A 205 8.04 23.26 11.15
N LEU A 206 7.52 23.88 10.08
CA LEU A 206 8.35 24.31 8.94
C LEU A 206 8.76 25.78 9.11
N LEU A 207 9.96 26.11 8.63
CA LEU A 207 10.47 27.47 8.56
C LEU A 207 10.27 28.01 7.15
N THR A 208 9.52 29.09 7.01
CA THR A 208 9.28 29.76 5.73
C THR A 208 9.87 31.16 5.73
N ASP A 209 10.54 31.55 4.65
CA ASP A 209 11.00 32.93 4.48
C ASP A 209 9.87 33.87 4.02
N LYS A 210 10.17 35.17 3.95
CA LYS A 210 9.22 36.20 3.50
C LYS A 210 8.68 36.01 2.06
N LYS A 211 9.33 35.20 1.23
CA LYS A 211 8.89 34.88 -0.14
C LYS A 211 8.05 33.59 -0.17
N GLY A 212 7.82 32.95 0.98
CA GLY A 212 7.05 31.71 1.08
C GLY A 212 7.86 30.44 0.80
N ARG A 213 9.19 30.53 0.66
CA ARG A 213 10.04 29.35 0.46
C ARG A 213 10.27 28.64 1.80
N VAL A 214 10.15 27.32 1.82
CA VAL A 214 10.54 26.48 2.95
C VAL A 214 12.06 26.39 3.01
N ARG A 215 12.63 26.77 4.15
CA ARG A 215 14.08 26.97 4.38
C ARG A 215 14.62 26.14 5.55
N GLY A 216 13.82 25.21 6.07
CA GLY A 216 14.18 24.38 7.21
C GLY A 216 12.98 23.99 8.05
N ALA A 217 13.26 23.51 9.26
CA ALA A 217 12.23 23.06 10.20
C ALA A 217 12.64 23.29 11.66
N ILE A 218 11.64 23.37 12.54
CA ILE A 218 11.83 23.16 13.97
C ILE A 218 11.63 21.68 14.26
N VAL A 219 12.56 21.10 15.02
CA VAL A 219 12.48 19.73 15.49
C VAL A 219 12.55 19.68 17.02
N ARG A 220 11.83 18.73 17.61
CA ARG A 220 12.02 18.36 19.02
C ARG A 220 13.14 17.32 19.08
N HIS A 221 14.30 17.70 19.57
CA HIS A 221 15.47 16.85 19.77
C HIS A 221 15.91 16.94 21.24
N GLU A 222 16.15 15.80 21.90
CA GLU A 222 16.51 15.75 23.34
C GLU A 222 15.56 16.58 24.23
N ASN A 223 14.24 16.49 23.99
CA ASN A 223 13.21 17.27 24.66
C ASN A 223 13.27 18.81 24.49
N ARG A 224 14.11 19.33 23.58
CA ARG A 224 14.22 20.75 23.25
C ARG A 224 13.73 21.02 21.83
N ASP A 225 13.08 22.14 21.60
CA ASP A 225 12.78 22.61 20.25
C ASP A 225 14.01 23.33 19.70
N VAL A 226 14.56 22.83 18.60
CA VAL A 226 15.75 23.40 17.92
C VAL A 226 15.47 23.61 16.43
N ALA A 227 16.12 24.60 15.84
CA ALA A 227 15.95 24.92 14.42
C ALA A 227 17.05 24.27 13.56
N ILE A 228 16.63 23.65 12.45
CA ILE A 228 17.53 23.13 11.42
C ILE A 228 17.30 23.92 10.13
N ARG A 229 18.38 24.45 9.57
CA ARG A 229 18.37 25.13 8.27
C ARG A 229 18.54 24.13 7.14
N ALA A 230 17.71 24.26 6.10
CA ALA A 230 17.86 23.57 4.84
C ALA A 230 18.14 24.60 3.73
N GLU A 231 19.30 24.51 3.08
CA GLU A 231 19.70 25.48 2.04
C GLU A 231 18.91 25.27 0.75
N ARG A 232 18.62 24.02 0.39
CA ARG A 232 17.91 23.67 -0.85
C ARG A 232 16.47 23.30 -0.57
N ALA A 233 16.23 22.29 0.28
CA ALA A 233 14.90 21.70 0.41
C ALA A 233 14.66 20.94 1.73
N VAL A 234 13.38 20.85 2.09
CA VAL A 234 12.85 19.92 3.10
C VAL A 234 12.00 18.86 2.40
N ILE A 235 12.25 17.58 2.68
CA ILE A 235 11.49 16.45 2.14
C ILE A 235 10.71 15.76 3.26
N LEU A 236 9.38 15.70 3.11
CA LEU A 236 8.47 15.06 4.05
C LEU A 236 8.24 13.60 3.66
N THR A 237 8.78 12.67 4.46
CA THR A 237 8.69 11.21 4.27
C THR A 237 8.19 10.51 5.53
N THR A 238 7.32 11.17 6.29
CA THR A 238 6.88 10.81 7.66
C THR A 238 5.76 9.77 7.72
N GLY A 239 5.56 8.98 6.67
CA GLY A 239 4.46 8.00 6.62
C GLY A 239 3.06 8.62 6.49
N GLY A 240 2.05 7.75 6.59
CA GLY A 240 0.64 8.09 6.45
C GLY A 240 0.01 8.63 7.74
N PHE A 241 -1.31 8.51 7.86
CA PHE A 241 -2.06 8.97 9.04
C PHE A 241 -2.95 7.89 9.67
N VAL A 242 -2.71 6.61 9.36
CA VAL A 242 -3.55 5.50 9.82
C VAL A 242 -3.67 5.40 11.35
N MET A 243 -2.61 5.77 12.09
CA MET A 243 -2.60 5.73 13.55
C MET A 243 -3.20 6.99 14.19
N ASN A 244 -3.57 7.99 13.39
CA ASN A 244 -4.19 9.22 13.87
C ASN A 244 -5.73 9.11 13.84
N GLU A 245 -6.32 8.79 14.99
CA GLU A 245 -7.78 8.68 15.14
C GLU A 245 -8.52 9.97 14.71
N ALA A 246 -7.97 11.14 15.01
CA ALA A 246 -8.62 12.41 14.64
C ALA A 246 -8.65 12.61 13.12
N MET A 247 -7.56 12.27 12.42
CA MET A 247 -7.50 12.35 10.96
C MET A 247 -8.35 11.26 10.30
N THR A 248 -8.29 10.02 10.77
CA THR A 248 -9.10 8.93 10.19
C THR A 248 -10.59 9.16 10.39
N ARG A 249 -11.05 9.63 11.57
CA ARG A 249 -12.45 10.06 11.78
C ARG A 249 -12.88 11.20 10.89
N ARG A 250 -11.97 12.12 10.56
CA ARG A 250 -12.28 13.30 9.74
C ARG A 250 -12.37 12.95 8.26
N TYR A 251 -11.39 12.23 7.74
CA TYR A 251 -11.23 12.03 6.30
C TYR A 251 -11.84 10.73 5.79
N MET A 252 -11.96 9.71 6.65
CA MET A 252 -12.51 8.40 6.29
C MET A 252 -13.43 7.87 7.40
N PRO A 253 -14.47 8.63 7.80
CA PRO A 253 -15.32 8.30 8.95
C PRO A 253 -15.96 6.91 8.85
N GLU A 254 -16.36 6.50 7.66
CA GLU A 254 -16.95 5.17 7.45
C GLU A 254 -15.91 4.07 7.66
N VAL A 255 -14.76 4.14 6.96
CA VAL A 255 -13.70 3.14 7.10
C VAL A 255 -13.18 3.07 8.53
N HIS A 256 -13.00 4.22 9.19
CA HIS A 256 -12.60 4.30 10.59
C HIS A 256 -13.55 3.56 11.54
N SER A 257 -14.84 3.46 11.21
CA SER A 257 -15.81 2.84 12.11
C SER A 257 -15.72 1.32 12.20
N TYR A 258 -15.02 0.67 11.26
CA TYR A 258 -14.97 -0.80 11.18
C TYR A 258 -13.59 -1.38 10.88
N ALA A 259 -12.64 -0.61 10.35
CA ALA A 259 -11.32 -1.12 9.98
C ALA A 259 -10.28 -0.92 11.10
N VAL A 260 -9.31 -1.82 11.15
CA VAL A 260 -8.22 -1.84 12.14
C VAL A 260 -6.99 -1.12 11.56
N PRO A 261 -6.50 -0.05 12.21
CA PRO A 261 -5.23 0.57 11.83
C PRO A 261 -4.07 -0.43 11.84
N TYR A 262 -3.38 -0.56 10.70
CA TYR A 262 -2.21 -1.41 10.54
C TYR A 262 -1.06 -0.60 9.94
N GLY A 263 -0.05 -0.32 10.75
CA GLY A 263 1.10 0.50 10.36
C GLY A 263 2.02 0.77 11.53
N ASN A 264 3.07 1.56 11.29
CA ASN A 264 3.96 2.00 12.33
C ASN A 264 3.22 2.97 13.27
N THR A 265 3.47 2.89 14.58
CA THR A 265 2.82 3.73 15.60
C THR A 265 3.04 5.23 15.41
N TYR A 266 4.00 5.63 14.58
CA TYR A 266 4.28 7.01 14.22
C TYR A 266 3.64 7.48 12.90
N ASP A 267 2.86 6.65 12.21
CA ASP A 267 2.05 7.01 11.04
C ASP A 267 0.85 7.92 11.44
N MET A 268 1.18 9.11 11.92
CA MET A 268 0.27 10.08 12.55
C MET A 268 -0.12 11.24 11.64
N GLY A 269 0.39 11.29 10.40
CA GLY A 269 0.14 12.37 9.45
C GLY A 269 0.92 13.66 9.72
N ASP A 270 2.01 13.60 10.48
CA ASP A 270 2.80 14.77 10.89
C ASP A 270 3.27 15.60 9.67
N GLY A 271 3.88 14.95 8.67
CA GLY A 271 4.30 15.61 7.43
C GLY A 271 3.13 16.14 6.60
N ILE A 272 2.02 15.40 6.51
CA ILE A 272 0.81 15.86 5.79
C ILE A 272 0.31 17.17 6.38
N VAL A 273 0.17 17.23 7.70
CA VAL A 273 -0.30 18.42 8.42
C VAL A 273 0.68 19.60 8.26
N LEU A 274 1.99 19.35 8.26
CA LEU A 274 2.99 20.39 8.02
C LEU A 274 2.95 20.90 6.57
N GLY A 275 2.82 20.00 5.58
CA GLY A 275 2.69 20.39 4.19
C GLY A 275 1.42 21.20 3.93
N MET A 276 0.29 20.83 4.54
CA MET A 276 -0.95 21.62 4.50
C MET A 276 -0.75 23.01 5.10
N ALA A 277 -0.06 23.13 6.22
CA ALA A 277 0.21 24.42 6.85
C ALA A 277 1.11 25.33 5.99
N ALA A 278 1.95 24.75 5.13
CA ALA A 278 2.76 25.50 4.15
C ALA A 278 1.98 25.90 2.88
N GLY A 279 0.68 25.57 2.80
CA GLY A 279 -0.18 25.85 1.64
C GLY A 279 -0.37 24.66 0.69
N GLY A 280 0.14 23.48 1.05
CA GLY A 280 0.02 22.28 0.24
C GLY A 280 -1.39 21.71 0.26
N ILE A 281 -1.86 21.20 -0.87
CA ILE A 281 -3.15 20.49 -0.94
C ILE A 281 -2.98 19.00 -0.72
N THR A 282 -4.06 18.36 -0.26
CA THR A 282 -4.14 16.91 -0.09
C THR A 282 -5.22 16.34 -0.99
N ILE A 283 -5.01 15.10 -1.43
CA ILE A 283 -5.94 14.36 -2.30
C ILE A 283 -6.09 12.93 -1.80
N ASN A 284 -7.21 12.29 -2.15
CA ASN A 284 -7.54 10.90 -1.80
C ASN A 284 -7.51 10.61 -0.29
N MET A 285 -7.77 11.60 0.56
CA MET A 285 -7.70 11.44 2.02
C MET A 285 -8.72 10.44 2.57
N GLU A 286 -9.75 10.12 1.80
CA GLU A 286 -10.77 9.11 2.08
C GLU A 286 -10.36 7.69 1.67
N GLN A 287 -9.25 7.53 0.93
CA GLN A 287 -8.81 6.25 0.39
C GLN A 287 -7.89 5.51 1.35
N ALA A 288 -8.12 4.20 1.46
CA ALA A 288 -7.32 3.29 2.26
C ALA A 288 -7.11 1.97 1.49
N PHE A 289 -6.05 1.26 1.83
CA PHE A 289 -5.98 -0.18 1.65
C PHE A 289 -6.92 -0.85 2.65
N LEU A 290 -7.53 -1.98 2.28
CA LEU A 290 -8.33 -2.82 3.15
C LEU A 290 -7.94 -4.27 2.90
N SER A 291 -7.91 -5.12 3.93
CA SER A 291 -7.57 -6.54 3.77
C SER A 291 -8.77 -7.46 4.01
N PHE A 292 -9.08 -8.33 3.04
CA PHE A 292 -9.89 -9.53 3.26
C PHE A 292 -9.16 -10.73 2.62
N PRO A 293 -8.27 -11.40 3.38
CA PRO A 293 -7.49 -12.53 2.89
C PRO A 293 -8.37 -13.79 2.87
N LEU A 294 -9.23 -13.90 1.85
CA LEU A 294 -9.95 -15.15 1.53
C LEU A 294 -8.97 -16.32 1.30
N TYR A 295 -7.78 -16.00 0.81
CA TYR A 295 -6.65 -16.89 0.62
C TYR A 295 -5.42 -16.29 1.33
N PRO A 296 -4.42 -17.11 1.69
CA PRO A 296 -4.38 -18.58 1.66
C PRO A 296 -5.27 -19.25 2.75
N PRO A 297 -5.63 -20.54 2.55
CA PRO A 297 -5.18 -21.43 1.46
C PRO A 297 -5.85 -21.12 0.12
N ALA A 298 -5.13 -21.39 -0.97
CA ALA A 298 -5.56 -21.06 -2.32
C ALA A 298 -6.93 -21.67 -2.70
N LYS A 299 -7.22 -22.87 -2.18
CA LYS A 299 -8.45 -23.63 -2.48
C LYS A 299 -9.74 -22.93 -2.08
N LEU A 300 -9.72 -22.03 -1.09
CA LEU A 300 -10.91 -21.24 -0.74
C LEU A 300 -11.39 -20.36 -1.90
N THR A 301 -10.53 -20.09 -2.88
CA THR A 301 -10.87 -19.39 -4.11
C THR A 301 -11.84 -20.19 -4.99
N TYR A 302 -11.97 -21.52 -4.84
CA TYR A 302 -12.97 -22.31 -5.59
C TYR A 302 -14.42 -22.01 -5.16
N GLY A 303 -14.62 -21.56 -3.91
CA GLY A 303 -15.93 -21.15 -3.41
C GLY A 303 -16.50 -19.90 -4.09
N ILE A 304 -17.71 -19.52 -3.70
CA ILE A 304 -18.36 -18.29 -4.19
C ILE A 304 -18.73 -17.36 -3.04
N LEU A 305 -18.54 -16.06 -3.25
CA LEU A 305 -18.89 -15.04 -2.27
C LEU A 305 -20.32 -14.54 -2.50
N LEU A 306 -21.14 -14.57 -1.44
CA LEU A 306 -22.55 -14.22 -1.47
C LEU A 306 -22.84 -13.03 -0.55
N ASN A 307 -23.77 -12.17 -0.96
CA ASN A 307 -24.33 -11.12 -0.11
C ASN A 307 -25.46 -11.68 0.78
N GLU A 308 -26.10 -10.81 1.57
CA GLU A 308 -27.21 -11.21 2.47
C GLU A 308 -28.48 -11.68 1.74
N LEU A 309 -28.54 -11.53 0.41
CA LEU A 309 -29.64 -12.02 -0.43
C LEU A 309 -29.29 -13.36 -1.11
N GLY A 310 -28.15 -13.98 -0.77
CA GLY A 310 -27.70 -15.22 -1.40
C GLY A 310 -27.22 -15.05 -2.85
N GLN A 311 -26.82 -13.84 -3.24
CA GLN A 311 -26.38 -13.51 -4.60
C GLN A 311 -24.87 -13.26 -4.66
N ARG A 312 -24.22 -13.71 -5.74
CA ARG A 312 -22.82 -13.37 -5.99
C ARG A 312 -22.65 -11.88 -6.31
N TYR A 313 -21.54 -11.29 -5.85
CA TYR A 313 -21.28 -9.85 -6.03
C TYR A 313 -19.87 -9.51 -6.50
N ILE A 314 -18.93 -10.46 -6.48
CA ILE A 314 -17.54 -10.23 -6.88
C ILE A 314 -16.90 -11.49 -7.45
N ASN A 315 -15.97 -11.29 -8.39
CA ASN A 315 -15.06 -12.32 -8.82
C ASN A 315 -14.07 -12.70 -7.70
N GLU A 316 -14.17 -13.93 -7.21
CA GLU A 316 -13.42 -14.43 -6.07
C GLU A 316 -11.92 -14.65 -6.35
N ASP A 317 -11.50 -14.64 -7.63
CA ASP A 317 -10.09 -14.73 -8.02
C ASP A 317 -9.34 -13.39 -7.97
N THR A 318 -10.04 -12.29 -7.65
CA THR A 318 -9.42 -10.97 -7.50
C THR A 318 -8.55 -10.88 -6.24
N TYR A 319 -7.72 -9.85 -6.17
CA TYR A 319 -6.80 -9.64 -5.07
C TYR A 319 -7.53 -9.27 -3.77
N LEU A 320 -6.98 -9.66 -2.62
CA LEU A 320 -7.57 -9.50 -1.29
C LEU A 320 -8.07 -8.08 -0.96
N ALA A 321 -7.41 -7.04 -1.48
CA ALA A 321 -7.84 -5.66 -1.25
C ALA A 321 -9.08 -5.30 -2.05
N ARG A 322 -9.19 -5.83 -3.27
CA ARG A 322 -10.39 -5.70 -4.09
C ARG A 322 -11.53 -6.50 -3.47
N LEU A 323 -11.26 -7.71 -2.98
CA LEU A 323 -12.25 -8.49 -2.23
C LEU A 323 -12.79 -7.67 -1.05
N ALA A 324 -11.90 -7.16 -0.18
CA ALA A 324 -12.31 -6.32 0.95
C ALA A 324 -13.12 -5.09 0.54
N TRP A 325 -12.71 -4.37 -0.51
CA TRP A 325 -13.39 -3.17 -0.99
C TRP A 325 -14.86 -3.44 -1.29
N TYR A 326 -15.17 -4.47 -2.07
CA TYR A 326 -16.55 -4.79 -2.44
C TYR A 326 -17.31 -5.50 -1.32
N SER A 327 -16.64 -6.31 -0.50
CA SER A 327 -17.25 -6.98 0.66
C SER A 327 -17.68 -5.99 1.75
N CYS A 328 -16.89 -4.93 1.99
CA CYS A 328 -17.25 -3.89 2.96
C CYS A 328 -18.36 -2.94 2.49
N GLN A 329 -18.72 -2.99 1.21
CA GLN A 329 -19.87 -2.27 0.65
C GLN A 329 -21.17 -3.07 0.71
N GLN A 330 -21.12 -4.35 1.09
CA GLN A 330 -22.34 -5.13 1.29
C GLN A 330 -23.14 -4.57 2.48
N PRO A 331 -24.47 -4.70 2.48
CA PRO A 331 -25.30 -4.32 3.63
C PRO A 331 -24.73 -4.89 4.92
N ARG A 332 -24.67 -4.06 5.97
CA ARG A 332 -24.10 -4.42 7.29
C ARG A 332 -22.65 -4.94 7.23
N LYS A 333 -21.94 -4.70 6.12
CA LYS A 333 -20.57 -5.20 5.87
C LYS A 333 -20.46 -6.71 6.07
N ARG A 334 -21.53 -7.44 5.77
CA ARG A 334 -21.66 -8.88 5.99
C ARG A 334 -21.82 -9.60 4.67
N PHE A 335 -21.15 -10.74 4.57
CA PHE A 335 -21.08 -11.54 3.37
C PHE A 335 -20.71 -12.98 3.73
N TYR A 336 -20.89 -13.89 2.79
CA TYR A 336 -20.77 -15.33 3.04
C TYR A 336 -19.88 -15.98 2.00
N LEU A 337 -19.11 -16.98 2.39
CA LEU A 337 -18.43 -17.90 1.48
C LEU A 337 -19.22 -19.21 1.46
N LEU A 338 -19.76 -19.57 0.30
CA LEU A 338 -20.22 -20.93 0.05
C LEU A 338 -19.07 -21.74 -0.53
N VAL A 339 -18.78 -22.87 0.09
CA VAL A 339 -17.68 -23.77 -0.30
C VAL A 339 -18.08 -25.22 -0.04
N GLN A 340 -17.54 -26.12 -0.85
CA GLN A 340 -17.72 -27.57 -0.70
C GLN A 340 -16.55 -28.16 0.11
N ASN A 341 -16.81 -29.27 0.81
CA ASN A 341 -15.90 -29.81 1.82
C ASN A 341 -14.48 -30.09 1.28
N GLU A 342 -14.33 -30.57 0.05
CA GLU A 342 -13.01 -30.85 -0.54
C GLU A 342 -12.15 -29.61 -0.81
N ASP A 343 -12.78 -28.43 -0.89
CA ASP A 343 -12.12 -27.15 -1.15
C ASP A 343 -12.03 -26.27 0.11
N PHE A 344 -12.57 -26.74 1.24
CA PHE A 344 -12.52 -26.02 2.51
C PHE A 344 -11.28 -26.40 3.32
N GLU A 345 -10.54 -25.39 3.73
CA GLU A 345 -9.44 -25.49 4.68
C GLU A 345 -9.41 -24.21 5.53
N PRO A 346 -9.02 -24.27 6.82
CA PRO A 346 -8.95 -23.08 7.66
C PRO A 346 -8.03 -22.02 7.05
N SER A 347 -8.43 -20.74 7.14
CA SER A 347 -7.60 -19.63 6.69
C SER A 347 -6.32 -19.54 7.53
N ASP A 348 -5.20 -19.22 6.86
CA ASP A 348 -3.94 -18.93 7.55
C ASP A 348 -3.92 -17.52 8.15
N TYR A 349 -4.80 -16.63 7.68
CA TYR A 349 -4.79 -15.19 8.00
C TYR A 349 -5.96 -14.76 8.88
N LEU A 350 -7.09 -15.48 8.85
CA LEU A 350 -8.27 -15.16 9.62
C LEU A 350 -8.47 -16.19 10.74
N GLU A 351 -8.81 -15.71 11.94
CA GLU A 351 -9.28 -16.59 13.00
C GLU A 351 -10.53 -17.35 12.52
N ARG A 352 -10.80 -18.51 13.14
CA ARG A 352 -11.85 -19.44 12.68
C ARG A 352 -13.18 -18.72 12.46
N PRO A 353 -13.64 -18.60 11.20
CA PRO A 353 -14.84 -17.86 10.88
C PRO A 353 -16.09 -18.64 11.31
N ARG A 354 -17.21 -17.92 11.43
CA ARG A 354 -18.46 -18.51 11.87
C ARG A 354 -19.08 -19.36 10.76
N LEU A 355 -19.26 -20.65 11.02
CA LEU A 355 -20.06 -21.54 10.18
C LEU A 355 -21.53 -21.32 10.49
N VAL A 356 -22.33 -20.90 9.52
CA VAL A 356 -23.75 -20.54 9.73
C VAL A 356 -24.73 -21.60 9.22
N ALA A 357 -24.35 -22.41 8.24
CA ALA A 357 -25.15 -23.52 7.73
C ALA A 357 -24.25 -24.59 7.09
N THR A 358 -24.73 -25.83 7.11
CA THR A 358 -24.11 -26.97 6.41
C THR A 358 -25.20 -27.85 5.80
N GLY A 359 -24.88 -28.62 4.77
CA GLY A 359 -25.80 -29.62 4.24
C GLY A 359 -25.12 -30.55 3.27
N ASP A 360 -25.62 -31.78 3.14
CA ASP A 360 -25.11 -32.73 2.14
C ASP A 360 -25.57 -32.33 0.73
N THR A 361 -26.66 -31.56 0.66
CA THR A 361 -27.15 -30.93 -0.57
C THR A 361 -27.30 -29.41 -0.42
N ILE A 362 -27.32 -28.68 -1.54
CA ILE A 362 -27.58 -27.24 -1.54
C ILE A 362 -28.96 -26.91 -0.97
N ALA A 363 -29.96 -27.78 -1.18
CA ALA A 363 -31.31 -27.59 -0.64
C ALA A 363 -31.34 -27.70 0.89
N GLU A 364 -30.61 -28.66 1.47
CA GLU A 364 -30.47 -28.79 2.92
C GLU A 364 -29.74 -27.58 3.51
N LEU A 365 -28.63 -27.16 2.89
CA LEU A 365 -27.89 -25.98 3.33
C LEU A 365 -28.75 -24.70 3.21
N ALA A 366 -29.54 -24.56 2.13
CA ALA A 366 -30.42 -23.41 1.92
C ALA A 366 -31.52 -23.30 2.98
N ALA A 367 -32.03 -24.44 3.49
CA ALA A 367 -33.05 -24.46 4.54
C ALA A 367 -32.54 -23.90 5.88
N GLU A 368 -31.23 -23.95 6.13
CA GLU A 368 -30.58 -23.40 7.32
C GLU A 368 -29.92 -22.02 7.07
N ALA A 369 -29.71 -21.65 5.81
CA ALA A 369 -29.04 -20.41 5.44
C ALA A 369 -29.91 -19.18 5.73
N PRO A 370 -29.31 -18.01 6.07
CA PRO A 370 -30.03 -16.79 6.39
C PRO A 370 -30.52 -16.04 5.13
N PHE A 371 -30.87 -16.75 4.07
CA PHE A 371 -31.24 -16.18 2.77
C PHE A 371 -32.75 -16.32 2.51
N PRO A 372 -33.33 -15.51 1.59
CA PRO A 372 -34.68 -15.74 1.11
C PRO A 372 -34.85 -17.13 0.48
N GLU A 373 -36.03 -17.72 0.64
CA GLU A 373 -36.35 -19.06 0.10
C GLU A 373 -36.05 -19.14 -1.41
N GLY A 374 -35.31 -20.18 -1.82
CA GLY A 374 -34.95 -20.44 -3.21
C GLY A 374 -33.81 -19.58 -3.78
N ALA A 375 -33.35 -18.54 -3.06
CA ALA A 375 -32.34 -17.63 -3.57
C ALA A 375 -30.98 -18.33 -3.75
N LEU A 376 -30.59 -19.15 -2.78
CA LEU A 376 -29.31 -19.86 -2.83
C LEU A 376 -29.28 -20.90 -3.94
N GLU A 377 -30.34 -21.69 -4.05
CA GLU A 377 -30.51 -22.71 -5.07
C GLU A 377 -30.46 -22.09 -6.47
N GLN A 378 -31.12 -20.95 -6.69
CA GLN A 378 -31.06 -20.22 -7.95
C GLN A 378 -29.63 -19.77 -8.28
N THR A 379 -28.93 -19.16 -7.32
CA THR A 379 -27.54 -18.71 -7.50
C THR A 379 -26.61 -19.88 -7.84
N VAL A 380 -26.70 -20.98 -7.09
CA VAL A 380 -25.82 -22.15 -7.28
C VAL A 380 -26.16 -22.87 -8.58
N ASN A 381 -27.43 -23.04 -8.92
CA ASN A 381 -27.84 -23.65 -10.19
C ASN A 381 -27.33 -22.84 -11.39
N TYR A 382 -27.45 -21.52 -11.35
CA TYR A 382 -26.93 -20.64 -12.40
C TYR A 382 -25.40 -20.74 -12.49
N PHE A 383 -24.70 -20.65 -11.36
CA PHE A 383 -23.25 -20.76 -11.30
C PHE A 383 -22.78 -22.12 -11.85
N ASN A 384 -23.35 -23.23 -11.39
CA ASN A 384 -22.97 -24.58 -11.79
C ASN A 384 -23.22 -24.82 -13.28
N ALA A 385 -24.35 -24.38 -13.82
CA ALA A 385 -24.68 -24.53 -15.24
C ALA A 385 -23.63 -23.87 -16.14
N HIS A 386 -23.11 -22.70 -15.74
CA HIS A 386 -22.08 -21.99 -16.49
C HIS A 386 -20.66 -22.50 -16.20
N ALA A 387 -20.34 -22.79 -14.94
CA ALA A 387 -19.07 -23.36 -14.52
C ALA A 387 -18.79 -24.70 -15.21
N ALA A 388 -19.82 -25.54 -15.43
CA ALA A 388 -19.72 -26.78 -16.18
C ALA A 388 -19.29 -26.59 -17.65
N THR A 389 -19.47 -25.38 -18.20
CA THR A 389 -19.01 -25.00 -19.54
C THR A 389 -17.68 -24.24 -19.54
N GLY A 390 -17.03 -24.12 -18.38
CA GLY A 390 -15.77 -23.40 -18.21
C GLY A 390 -15.91 -21.88 -18.33
N LYS A 391 -17.09 -21.31 -18.03
CA LYS A 391 -17.34 -19.86 -18.11
C LYS A 391 -18.08 -19.35 -16.89
N ASP A 392 -17.73 -18.15 -16.45
CA ASP A 392 -18.54 -17.35 -15.52
C ASP A 392 -18.97 -16.07 -16.24
N PRO A 393 -20.16 -16.05 -16.85
CA PRO A 393 -20.63 -14.88 -17.60
C PRO A 393 -21.01 -13.70 -16.70
N LEU A 394 -21.22 -13.92 -15.40
CA LEU A 394 -21.69 -12.88 -14.47
C LEU A 394 -20.54 -12.08 -13.90
N LEU A 395 -19.50 -12.76 -13.41
CA LEU A 395 -18.39 -12.12 -12.70
C LEU A 395 -17.02 -12.45 -13.29
N HIS A 396 -16.97 -13.26 -14.35
CA HIS A 396 -15.75 -13.55 -15.11
C HIS A 396 -14.63 -14.20 -14.30
N LYS A 397 -14.99 -15.00 -13.29
CA LYS A 397 -14.05 -15.88 -12.59
C LYS A 397 -13.31 -16.76 -13.59
N THR A 398 -11.99 -16.76 -13.50
CA THR A 398 -11.10 -17.47 -14.42
C THR A 398 -11.25 -18.98 -14.31
N THR A 399 -10.96 -19.68 -15.42
CA THR A 399 -11.07 -21.15 -15.50
C THR A 399 -10.19 -21.88 -14.50
N GLU A 400 -9.12 -21.25 -14.01
CA GLU A 400 -8.24 -21.79 -12.96
C GLU A 400 -8.98 -22.03 -11.64
N TRP A 401 -9.95 -21.17 -11.31
CA TRP A 401 -10.70 -21.21 -10.05
C TRP A 401 -12.18 -21.53 -10.23
N LEU A 402 -12.58 -21.87 -11.45
CA LEU A 402 -13.98 -22.09 -11.81
C LEU A 402 -14.32 -23.59 -11.74
N LYS A 403 -15.06 -23.96 -10.71
CA LYS A 403 -15.45 -25.34 -10.42
C LYS A 403 -16.94 -25.37 -10.03
N PRO A 404 -17.77 -26.24 -10.62
CA PRO A 404 -19.14 -26.45 -10.14
C PRO A 404 -19.14 -26.91 -8.68
N LEU A 405 -20.09 -26.39 -7.89
CA LEU A 405 -20.32 -26.79 -6.51
C LEU A 405 -21.35 -27.94 -6.48
N THR A 406 -20.90 -29.17 -6.73
CA THR A 406 -21.76 -30.36 -6.85
C THR A 406 -21.45 -31.47 -5.86
N GLU A 407 -20.28 -31.43 -5.21
CA GLU A 407 -19.83 -32.49 -4.30
C GLU A 407 -19.99 -32.04 -2.85
N GLY A 408 -21.12 -32.40 -2.23
CA GLY A 408 -21.35 -32.16 -0.81
C GLY A 408 -20.40 -32.98 0.10
N PRO A 409 -20.33 -32.67 1.40
CA PRO A 409 -21.09 -31.64 2.10
C PRO A 409 -20.67 -30.21 1.74
N PHE A 410 -21.60 -29.27 1.87
CA PHE A 410 -21.40 -27.84 1.66
C PHE A 410 -21.36 -27.11 3.00
N ALA A 411 -20.63 -25.99 3.03
CA ALA A 411 -20.52 -25.11 4.18
C ALA A 411 -20.77 -23.66 3.75
N LEU A 412 -21.52 -22.93 4.58
CA LEU A 412 -21.72 -21.49 4.46
C LEU A 412 -21.02 -20.79 5.61
N VAL A 413 -19.97 -20.04 5.29
CA VAL A 413 -19.13 -19.34 6.26
C VAL A 413 -19.48 -17.85 6.24
N GLU A 414 -19.84 -17.29 7.38
CA GLU A 414 -20.12 -15.86 7.53
C GLU A 414 -18.84 -15.08 7.83
N TYR A 415 -18.67 -13.97 7.12
CA TYR A 415 -17.69 -12.95 7.40
C TYR A 415 -18.41 -11.62 7.57
N SER A 416 -17.89 -10.77 8.46
CA SER A 416 -18.31 -9.37 8.51
C SER A 416 -17.18 -8.49 9.01
N ALA A 417 -17.19 -7.22 8.62
CA ALA A 417 -16.22 -6.26 9.16
C ALA A 417 -16.33 -6.09 10.69
N GLU A 418 -17.46 -6.45 11.30
CA GLU A 418 -17.68 -6.34 12.75
C GLU A 418 -17.31 -7.61 13.53
N GLU A 419 -16.98 -8.71 12.85
CA GLU A 419 -16.65 -9.98 13.52
C GLU A 419 -15.34 -10.61 13.03
N MET A 420 -14.86 -10.25 11.84
CA MET A 420 -13.60 -10.79 11.30
C MET A 420 -12.40 -10.41 12.15
N ARG A 421 -11.47 -11.35 12.35
CA ARG A 421 -10.25 -11.16 13.15
C ARG A 421 -9.06 -11.68 12.40
N ALA A 422 -8.02 -10.86 12.27
CA ALA A 422 -6.77 -11.27 11.64
C ALA A 422 -5.86 -11.97 12.67
N VAL A 423 -5.30 -13.13 12.31
CA VAL A 423 -4.37 -13.90 13.16
C VAL A 423 -3.14 -13.07 13.52
N ILE A 424 -2.67 -12.24 12.60
CA ILE A 424 -1.50 -11.36 12.79
C ILE A 424 -1.77 -10.15 13.69
N MET A 425 -3.04 -9.87 14.04
CA MET A 425 -3.42 -8.82 14.98
C MET A 425 -4.43 -9.33 16.01
N PRO A 426 -4.02 -10.24 16.91
CA PRO A 426 -4.92 -10.85 17.89
C PRO A 426 -5.64 -9.80 18.74
N GLY A 427 -6.93 -10.03 18.99
CA GLY A 427 -7.76 -9.15 19.83
C GLY A 427 -8.33 -7.92 19.10
N THR A 428 -7.96 -7.68 17.84
CA THR A 428 -8.61 -6.67 17.00
C THR A 428 -9.78 -7.25 16.23
N VAL A 429 -10.65 -6.39 15.68
CA VAL A 429 -11.84 -6.77 14.92
C VAL A 429 -11.96 -5.85 13.71
N GLY A 430 -12.07 -6.46 12.53
CA GLY A 430 -12.24 -5.78 11.25
C GLY A 430 -11.07 -5.97 10.28
N PRO A 431 -11.23 -5.49 9.03
CA PRO A 431 -10.19 -5.54 8.02
C PRO A 431 -9.03 -4.63 8.43
N LEU A 432 -7.80 -5.08 8.17
CA LEU A 432 -6.62 -4.25 8.37
C LEU A 432 -6.59 -3.15 7.31
N MET A 433 -6.17 -1.96 7.70
CA MET A 433 -6.10 -0.81 6.80
C MET A 433 -4.81 -0.01 6.96
N PHE A 434 -4.42 0.69 5.89
CA PHE A 434 -3.53 1.85 5.94
C PHE A 434 -3.96 2.89 4.91
N THR A 435 -3.60 4.16 5.13
CA THR A 435 -4.08 5.30 4.35
C THR A 435 -3.34 5.45 3.03
N LEU A 436 -4.06 5.79 1.95
CA LEU A 436 -3.49 6.01 0.61
C LEU A 436 -3.48 7.50 0.20
N GLY A 437 -4.26 8.34 0.87
CA GLY A 437 -4.25 9.78 0.69
C GLY A 437 -3.07 10.48 1.36
N GLY A 438 -2.78 11.69 0.89
CA GLY A 438 -1.71 12.54 1.41
C GLY A 438 -1.54 13.81 0.60
N LEU A 439 -0.37 14.45 0.72
CA LEU A 439 -0.02 15.64 -0.05
C LEU A 439 -0.02 15.35 -1.56
N GLN A 440 -0.54 16.28 -2.36
CA GLN A 440 -0.39 16.23 -3.80
C GLN A 440 1.03 16.67 -4.18
N THR A 441 1.68 15.87 -5.01
CA THR A 441 3.05 16.11 -5.45
C THR A 441 3.21 15.87 -6.94
N ARG A 442 4.15 16.58 -7.56
CA ARG A 442 4.72 16.16 -8.85
C ARG A 442 5.42 14.80 -8.69
N PRO A 443 5.67 14.06 -9.78
CA PRO A 443 6.50 12.86 -9.75
C PRO A 443 7.90 13.10 -9.17
N SER A 444 8.47 14.29 -9.36
CA SER A 444 9.75 14.73 -8.77
C SER A 444 9.66 15.12 -7.28
N GLY A 445 8.48 15.03 -6.66
CA GLY A 445 8.28 15.17 -5.22
C GLY A 445 7.85 16.56 -4.74
N GLU A 446 7.86 17.60 -5.58
CA GLU A 446 7.45 18.95 -5.17
C GLU A 446 5.99 18.97 -4.70
N VAL A 447 5.73 19.52 -3.51
CA VAL A 447 4.38 19.66 -2.97
C VAL A 447 3.66 20.78 -3.71
N LEU A 448 2.41 20.53 -4.12
CA LEU A 448 1.60 21.48 -4.89
C LEU A 448 0.62 22.24 -4.00
N ASN A 449 0.43 23.52 -4.32
CA ASN A 449 -0.62 24.36 -3.75
C ASN A 449 -1.95 24.22 -4.54
N ILE A 450 -2.96 25.01 -4.17
CA ILE A 450 -4.29 24.98 -4.80
C ILE A 450 -4.28 25.42 -6.28
N ASP A 451 -3.30 26.21 -6.69
CA ASP A 451 -3.13 26.70 -8.06
C ASP A 451 -2.33 25.71 -8.93
N GLY A 452 -1.90 24.57 -8.36
CA GLY A 452 -1.06 23.58 -9.03
C GLY A 452 0.41 23.98 -9.12
N GLU A 453 0.82 25.03 -8.42
CA GLU A 453 2.20 25.50 -8.36
C GLU A 453 2.97 24.80 -7.23
N ALA A 454 4.26 24.56 -7.46
CA ALA A 454 5.13 23.96 -6.46
C ALA A 454 5.42 24.96 -5.33
N ILE A 455 5.30 24.50 -4.08
CA ILE A 455 5.74 25.26 -2.91
C ILE A 455 7.26 25.25 -2.87
N PRO A 456 7.94 26.41 -3.00
CA PRO A 456 9.39 26.43 -3.12
C PRO A 456 10.08 25.80 -1.91
N GLY A 457 11.01 24.88 -2.17
CA GLY A 457 11.80 24.21 -1.13
C GLY A 457 11.06 23.10 -0.37
N LEU A 458 9.83 22.74 -0.75
CA LEU A 458 9.06 21.69 -0.07
C LEU A 458 8.76 20.50 -0.98
N TYR A 459 9.16 19.32 -0.52
CA TYR A 459 8.97 18.05 -1.20
C TYR A 459 8.29 17.04 -0.28
N ALA A 460 7.65 16.01 -0.86
CA ALA A 460 7.12 14.88 -0.13
C ALA A 460 7.17 13.59 -0.98
N ALA A 461 7.31 12.44 -0.31
CA ALA A 461 7.28 11.13 -0.94
C ALA A 461 6.76 10.05 0.02
N GLY A 462 6.47 8.86 -0.53
CA GLY A 462 5.85 7.77 0.22
C GLY A 462 4.46 8.16 0.72
N ARG A 463 4.01 7.56 1.84
CA ARG A 463 2.64 7.73 2.36
C ARG A 463 2.34 9.11 2.98
N ALA A 464 3.34 10.00 3.11
CA ALA A 464 3.09 11.41 3.37
C ALA A 464 2.51 12.15 2.15
N SER A 465 2.65 11.55 0.96
CA SER A 465 2.07 11.99 -0.29
C SER A 465 1.04 10.98 -0.81
N ALA A 466 0.09 11.46 -1.60
CA ALA A 466 -0.74 10.58 -2.40
C ALA A 466 0.11 10.09 -3.60
N GLY A 467 0.52 8.83 -3.55
CA GLY A 467 1.54 8.24 -4.43
C GLY A 467 0.95 7.49 -5.63
N LEU A 468 1.55 6.38 -6.03
CA LEU A 468 1.01 5.44 -7.01
C LEU A 468 -0.24 4.69 -6.49
N PRO A 469 -0.27 4.08 -5.28
CA PRO A 469 -1.48 3.42 -4.80
C PRO A 469 -2.54 4.46 -4.41
N ARG A 470 -3.76 4.30 -4.93
CA ARG A 470 -4.83 5.31 -4.81
C ARG A 470 -6.16 4.79 -4.28
N THR A 471 -6.39 3.49 -4.31
CA THR A 471 -7.67 2.87 -3.92
C THR A 471 -7.43 1.41 -3.55
N ALA A 472 -8.17 0.86 -2.57
CA ALA A 472 -8.16 -0.58 -2.27
C ALA A 472 -8.62 -1.42 -3.47
N GLN A 473 -9.57 -0.91 -4.26
CA GLN A 473 -10.15 -1.61 -5.41
C GLN A 473 -9.09 -2.00 -6.46
N GLY A 474 -8.08 -1.14 -6.62
CA GLY A 474 -6.96 -1.27 -7.56
C GLY A 474 -5.64 -1.66 -6.94
N TYR A 475 -5.58 -1.81 -5.61
CA TYR A 475 -4.33 -2.02 -4.93
C TYR A 475 -3.72 -3.37 -5.30
N ALA A 476 -2.40 -3.38 -5.49
CA ALA A 476 -1.60 -4.60 -5.52
C ALA A 476 -0.54 -4.52 -4.42
N SER A 477 -0.29 -5.65 -3.75
CA SER A 477 0.81 -5.77 -2.80
C SER A 477 2.12 -5.34 -3.46
N GLY A 478 2.89 -4.59 -2.68
CA GLY A 478 4.14 -3.98 -3.08
C GLY A 478 4.05 -2.64 -3.81
N MET A 479 2.86 -2.16 -4.17
CA MET A 479 2.72 -0.79 -4.70
C MET A 479 3.19 0.25 -3.69
N SER A 480 2.91 0.05 -2.39
CA SER A 480 3.25 1.04 -1.37
C SER A 480 4.76 1.18 -1.17
N VAL A 481 5.49 0.07 -1.02
CA VAL A 481 6.95 0.09 -0.86
C VAL A 481 7.63 0.53 -2.15
N GLY A 482 7.24 -0.06 -3.28
CA GLY A 482 7.79 0.29 -4.59
C GLY A 482 7.60 1.77 -4.94
N ASP A 483 6.43 2.35 -4.67
CA ASP A 483 6.18 3.79 -4.79
C ASP A 483 7.05 4.61 -3.84
N ALA A 484 7.08 4.25 -2.56
CA ALA A 484 7.78 5.01 -1.54
C ALA A 484 9.26 5.12 -1.85
N THR A 485 9.92 4.02 -2.20
CA THR A 485 11.34 4.02 -2.56
C THR A 485 11.56 4.69 -3.92
N PHE A 486 10.74 4.41 -4.94
CA PHE A 486 10.91 4.99 -6.27
C PHE A 486 10.78 6.53 -6.26
N PHE A 487 9.66 7.05 -5.77
CA PHE A 487 9.44 8.49 -5.72
C PHE A 487 10.27 9.17 -4.62
N GLY A 488 10.65 8.44 -3.56
CA GLY A 488 11.67 8.89 -2.61
C GLY A 488 12.99 9.21 -3.31
N ARG A 489 13.47 8.31 -4.18
CA ARG A 489 14.67 8.55 -4.99
C ARG A 489 14.53 9.79 -5.87
N LEU A 490 13.41 9.93 -6.58
CA LEU A 490 13.18 11.10 -7.45
C LEU A 490 13.12 12.40 -6.66
N ALA A 491 12.46 12.41 -5.49
CA ALA A 491 12.42 13.54 -4.59
C ALA A 491 13.81 13.93 -4.09
N GLY A 492 14.63 12.96 -3.69
CA GLY A 492 16.03 13.18 -3.29
C GLY A 492 16.85 13.84 -4.40
N ARG A 493 16.74 13.34 -5.63
CA ARG A 493 17.43 13.91 -6.80
C ARG A 493 16.99 15.34 -7.09
N SER A 494 15.68 15.59 -7.16
CA SER A 494 15.14 16.92 -7.44
C SER A 494 15.54 17.92 -6.34
N ALA A 495 15.39 17.54 -5.07
CA ALA A 495 15.76 18.35 -3.92
C ALA A 495 17.26 18.71 -3.89
N ALA A 496 18.14 17.76 -4.23
CA ALA A 496 19.57 18.02 -4.34
C ALA A 496 19.91 19.00 -5.47
N GLN A 497 19.15 19.00 -6.56
CA GLN A 497 19.36 19.89 -7.72
C GLN A 497 18.59 21.22 -7.63
N ALA A 498 17.73 21.37 -6.62
CA ALA A 498 16.94 22.57 -6.41
C ALA A 498 17.84 23.80 -6.21
N ARG A 499 17.54 24.88 -6.94
CA ARG A 499 18.28 26.15 -6.83
C ARG A 499 17.92 26.86 -5.52
N CYS A 500 18.89 27.54 -4.92
CA CYS A 500 18.73 28.25 -3.64
C CYS A 500 18.10 29.65 -3.77
N ASP A 501 17.94 30.16 -4.99
CA ASP A 501 17.59 31.57 -5.28
C ASP A 501 16.12 31.94 -5.04
#